data_AF-A0A934FJP1-F1
#
_entry.id   AF-A0A934FJP1-F1
#
_cell.length_a   1.000
_cell.length_b   1.000
_cell.length_c   1.000
_cell.angle_alpha   90.00
_cell.angle_beta   90.00
_cell.angle_gamma   90.00
#
_symmetry.space_group_name_H-M   'P 1'
#
loop_
_entity.id
_entity.type
_entity.pdbx_description
1 polymer ?
#
loop_
_entity_poly.entity_id
_entity_poly.type
_entity_poly.pdbx_seq_one_letter_code
_entity_poly.pdbx_strand_id
1 'polypeptide(L)' 'MNDQSQTSTPADAQASRVELAQRAFKEFSAQCFWSYRADAEIGEEEIPWVIRELRHYGGAKGYRAVTELCR' A
#
# COMPACT_ATOMS: atom_id res chain seq x y z
N MET A 1 -1.43 28.56 -24.05
CA MET A 1 -1.57 27.09 -24.03
C MET A 1 -0.42 26.55 -23.20
N ASN A 2 -0.62 26.33 -21.89
CA ASN A 2 0.44 25.81 -21.04
C ASN A 2 0.34 24.29 -21.03
N ASP A 3 1.28 23.66 -21.70
CA ASP A 3 1.54 22.22 -21.68
C ASP A 3 2.06 21.86 -20.28
N GLN A 4 1.17 21.38 -19.40
CA GLN A 4 1.57 20.73 -18.16
C GLN A 4 1.98 19.31 -18.53
N SER A 5 3.21 19.17 -19.03
CA SER A 5 3.86 17.88 -19.12
C SER A 5 4.03 17.37 -17.69
N GLN A 6 3.17 16.42 -17.28
CA GLN A 6 3.34 15.64 -16.06
C GLN A 6 4.60 14.79 -16.21
N THR A 7 5.77 15.33 -15.90
CA THR A 7 6.94 14.52 -15.57
C THR A 7 6.76 14.10 -14.12
N SER A 8 6.05 12.99 -13.90
CA SER A 8 5.98 12.34 -12.60
C SER A 8 7.41 11.97 -12.20
N THR A 9 7.95 12.67 -11.21
CA THR A 9 9.19 12.27 -10.55
C THR A 9 8.96 10.85 -9.97
N PRO A 10 9.89 9.88 -10.11
CA PRO A 10 9.97 8.81 -9.10
C PRO A 10 10.12 9.52 -7.75
N ALA A 11 9.83 9.00 -6.58
CA ALA A 11 9.58 9.79 -5.36
C ALA A 11 8.13 10.28 -5.24
N ASP A 12 7.52 10.95 -6.23
CA ASP A 12 6.06 11.22 -6.14
C ASP A 12 5.25 9.92 -6.28
N ALA A 13 5.66 9.05 -7.22
CA ALA A 13 5.09 7.72 -7.38
C ALA A 13 5.42 6.77 -6.21
N GLN A 14 6.63 6.88 -5.63
CA GLN A 14 7.04 6.05 -4.49
C GLN A 14 6.32 6.46 -3.20
N ALA A 15 6.20 7.76 -2.92
CA ALA A 15 5.45 8.27 -1.78
C ALA A 15 3.99 7.82 -1.84
N SER A 16 3.38 7.88 -3.02
CA SER A 16 2.00 7.42 -3.23
C SER A 16 1.81 5.92 -2.92
N ARG A 17 2.80 5.07 -3.26
CA ARG A 17 2.71 3.62 -2.98
C ARG A 17 2.86 3.29 -1.50
N VAL A 18 3.75 3.99 -0.80
CA VAL A 18 3.92 3.85 0.66
C VAL A 18 2.65 4.29 1.39
N GLU A 19 2.06 5.42 1.01
CA GLU A 19 0.81 5.90 1.61
C GLU A 19 -0.36 4.93 1.38
N LEU A 20 -0.47 4.36 0.16
CA LEU A 20 -1.46 3.31 -0.14
C LEU A 20 -1.20 2.04 0.67
N ALA A 21 0.06 1.62 0.82
CA ALA A 21 0.46 0.48 1.65
C ALA A 21 0.05 0.69 3.10
N GLN A 22 0.39 1.86 3.66
CA GLN A 22 0.09 2.24 5.03
C GLN A 22 -1.41 2.27 5.28
N ARG A 23 -2.18 2.83 4.34
CA ARG A 23 -3.63 2.90 4.45
C ARG A 23 -4.26 1.50 4.42
N ALA A 24 -3.83 0.65 3.49
CA ALA A 24 -4.26 -0.74 3.44
C ALA A 24 -3.87 -1.47 4.73
N PHE A 25 -2.64 -1.32 5.20
CA PHE A 25 -2.19 -1.94 6.46
C PHE A 25 -3.07 -1.54 7.64
N LYS A 26 -3.41 -0.25 7.80
CA LYS A 26 -4.32 0.22 8.85
C LYS A 26 -5.73 -0.36 8.69
N GLU A 27 -6.27 -0.40 7.48
CA GLU A 27 -7.61 -0.94 7.20
C GLU A 27 -7.70 -2.46 7.47
N PHE A 28 -6.64 -3.20 7.15
CA PHE A 28 -6.55 -4.65 7.40
C PHE A 28 -5.86 -4.98 8.73
N SER A 29 -5.55 -4.00 9.57
CA SER A 29 -4.85 -4.22 10.84
C SER A 29 -5.62 -5.15 11.76
N ALA A 30 -6.94 -4.99 11.84
CA ALA A 30 -7.80 -5.83 12.67
C ALA A 30 -8.01 -7.25 12.12
N GLN A 31 -7.75 -7.49 10.83
CA GLN A 31 -8.07 -8.76 10.16
C GLN A 31 -6.82 -9.57 9.83
N CYS A 32 -5.85 -8.95 9.14
CA CYS A 32 -4.60 -9.60 8.71
C CYS A 32 -3.50 -9.40 9.75
N PHE A 33 -3.41 -8.21 10.34
CA PHE A 33 -2.29 -7.83 11.21
C PHE A 33 -2.69 -7.68 12.68
N TRP A 34 -3.69 -8.44 13.15
CA TRP A 34 -4.24 -8.31 14.50
C TRP A 34 -3.21 -8.58 15.62
N SER A 35 -2.16 -9.34 15.28
CA SER A 35 -0.99 -9.60 16.14
C SER A 35 0.08 -8.50 16.06
N TYR A 36 -0.04 -7.61 15.08
CA TYR A 36 0.88 -6.52 14.81
C TYR A 36 0.29 -5.18 15.28
N ARG A 37 1.19 -4.22 15.48
CA ARG A 37 0.83 -2.87 15.88
C ARG A 37 0.16 -2.14 14.72
N ALA A 38 -1.08 -1.70 14.91
CA ALA A 38 -1.82 -0.92 13.91
C ALA A 38 -1.21 0.48 13.65
N ASP A 39 -0.35 0.93 14.58
CA ASP A 39 0.44 2.15 14.48
C ASP A 39 1.82 1.94 13.84
N ALA A 40 2.13 0.74 13.34
CA ALA A 40 3.36 0.51 12.60
C ALA A 40 3.40 1.34 11.30
N GLU A 41 4.55 1.96 11.06
CA GLU A 41 4.86 2.63 9.81
C GLU A 41 5.39 1.60 8.82
N ILE A 42 4.75 1.53 7.64
CA ILE A 42 5.09 0.62 6.56
C ILE A 42 5.97 1.39 5.59
N GLY A 43 7.22 0.99 5.46
CA GLY A 43 8.15 1.51 4.44
C GLY A 43 8.06 0.77 3.11
N GLU A 44 8.79 1.24 2.09
CA GLU A 44 8.88 0.54 0.78
C GLU A 44 9.37 -0.91 0.90
N GLU A 45 10.25 -1.19 1.86
CA GLU A 45 10.78 -2.54 2.11
C GLU A 45 9.71 -3.50 2.63
N GLU A 46 8.66 -2.98 3.27
CA GLU A 46 7.58 -3.75 3.84
C GLU A 46 6.39 -3.92 2.87
N ILE A 47 6.31 -3.11 1.82
CA ILE A 47 5.30 -3.26 0.74
C ILE A 47 5.17 -4.70 0.24
N PRO A 48 6.25 -5.41 -0.17
CA PRO A 48 6.13 -6.79 -0.64
C PRO A 48 5.60 -7.75 0.44
N TRP A 49 5.92 -7.50 1.72
CA TRP A 49 5.40 -8.27 2.84
C TRP A 49 3.91 -8.01 3.07
N VAL A 50 3.49 -6.73 3.08
CA VAL A 50 2.08 -6.33 3.18
C VAL A 50 1.26 -6.90 2.03
N ILE A 51 1.77 -6.87 0.79
CA ILE A 51 1.12 -7.47 -0.37
C ILE A 51 0.89 -8.97 -0.17
N ARG A 52 1.91 -9.68 0.35
CA ARG A 52 1.83 -11.12 0.58
C ARG A 52 0.79 -11.45 1.67
N GLU A 53 0.80 -10.72 2.77
CA GLU A 53 -0.17 -10.85 3.86
C GLU A 53 -1.61 -10.53 3.41
N LEU A 54 -1.80 -9.43 2.66
CA LEU A 54 -3.10 -9.06 2.11
C LEU A 54 -3.64 -10.08 1.12
N ARG A 55 -2.80 -10.73 0.31
CA ARG A 55 -3.23 -11.82 -0.57
C ARG A 55 -3.56 -13.09 0.19
N HIS A 56 -2.84 -13.39 1.27
CA HIS A 56 -3.02 -14.63 2.02
C HIS A 56 -4.20 -14.57 2.99
N TYR A 57 -4.34 -13.45 3.73
CA TYR A 57 -5.34 -13.28 4.79
C TYR A 57 -6.42 -12.24 4.45
N GLY A 58 -6.15 -11.31 3.54
CA GLY A 58 -7.08 -10.21 3.20
C GLY A 58 -8.20 -10.61 2.23
N GLY A 59 -8.12 -11.80 1.64
CA GLY A 59 -9.13 -12.33 0.71
C GLY A 59 -9.40 -11.38 -0.47
N ALA A 60 -10.67 -11.28 -0.88
CA ALA A 60 -11.05 -10.45 -2.03
C ALA A 60 -10.76 -8.95 -1.83
N LYS A 61 -10.92 -8.44 -0.60
CA LYS A 61 -10.64 -7.03 -0.29
C LYS A 61 -9.13 -6.74 -0.28
N GLY A 62 -8.33 -7.64 0.29
CA GLY A 62 -6.87 -7.53 0.25
C GLY A 62 -6.32 -7.59 -1.17
N TYR A 63 -6.87 -8.46 -2.03
CA TYR A 63 -6.51 -8.50 -3.45
C TYR A 63 -6.80 -7.19 -4.18
N ARG A 64 -7.93 -6.53 -3.91
CA ARG A 64 -8.23 -5.21 -4.49
C ARG A 64 -7.23 -4.16 -4.03
N ALA A 65 -6.90 -4.13 -2.74
CA ALA A 65 -5.91 -3.19 -2.21
C ALA A 65 -4.53 -3.39 -2.86
N VAL A 66 -4.10 -4.63 -3.05
CA VAL A 66 -2.85 -4.94 -3.75
C VAL A 66 -2.86 -4.47 -5.21
N THR A 67 -3.98 -4.61 -5.92
CA THR A 67 -4.10 -4.13 -7.31
C THR A 67 -3.93 -2.62 -7.40
N GLU A 68 -4.51 -1.86 -6.45
CA GLU A 68 -4.32 -0.40 -6.37
C GLU A 68 -2.86 -0.03 -6.06
N LEU A 69 -2.13 -0.86 -5.30
CA LEU A 69 -0.72 -0.68 -4.96
C LEU A 69 0.28 -1.02 -6.09
N CYS A 70 -0.14 -1.85 -7.03
CA CYS A 70 0.66 -2.27 -8.19
C CYS A 70 0.34 -1.46 -9.46
N ARG A 71 -0.51 -0.43 -9.36
CA ARG A 71 -0.89 0.44 -10.46
C ARG A 71 0.04 1.64 -10.59
#